data_AF-A0A381PER6-F1
#
_entry.id   AF-A0A381PER6-F1
#
_cell.length_a   1.000
_cell.length_b   1.000
_cell.length_c   1.000
_cell.angle_alpha   90.00
_cell.angle_beta   90.00
_cell.angle_gamma   90.00
#
_symmetry.space_group_name_H-M   'P 1'
#
loop_
_entity.id
_entity.type
_entity.pdbx_description
1 polymer ?
#
loop_
_entity_poly.entity_id
_entity_poly.type
_entity_poly.pdbx_seq_one_letter_code
_entity_poly.pdbx_strand_id
1 'polypeptide(L)'
;MKTLTAVTLGAVAVGGSTLAASRVPVAPDFSALPVAAQSPSSAVALTHVNVVPMGSGRVLRDQTVLVEQGRLRRLRSADEVQVPAGVTTVRGMLG
;
A
#
# COMPACT_ATOMS: atom_id res chain seq x y z
N MET A 1 56.13 43.94 45.24
CA MET A 1 57.29 43.05 45.02
C MET A 1 56.93 42.01 43.97
N LYS A 2 57.69 41.98 42.87
CA LYS A 2 58.00 40.88 41.93
C LYS A 2 56.87 40.33 41.03
N THR A 3 56.96 40.80 39.78
CA THR A 3 56.76 40.09 38.50
C THR A 3 56.91 38.56 38.55
N LEU A 4 56.23 37.85 37.65
CA LEU A 4 56.86 36.96 36.65
C LEU A 4 55.85 36.33 35.68
N THR A 5 56.11 36.61 34.40
CA THR A 5 55.65 35.91 33.20
C THR A 5 56.02 34.42 33.25
N ALA A 6 55.12 33.54 32.80
CA ALA A 6 55.49 32.23 32.27
C ALA A 6 54.51 31.82 31.17
N VAL A 7 54.99 31.92 29.92
CA VAL A 7 54.44 31.26 28.74
C VAL A 7 54.93 29.83 28.76
N THR A 8 54.03 28.84 28.66
CA THR A 8 54.46 27.47 28.39
C THR A 8 53.44 26.63 27.64
N LEU A 9 53.97 25.98 26.60
CA LEU A 9 53.58 24.72 25.97
C LEU A 9 52.34 24.72 25.04
N GLY A 10 52.65 24.82 23.75
CA GLY A 10 51.79 24.31 22.68
C GLY A 10 51.57 22.80 22.84
N ALA A 11 50.29 22.41 22.85
CA ALA A 11 49.87 21.02 22.88
C ALA A 11 49.70 20.48 21.46
N VAL A 12 50.28 19.31 21.28
CA VAL A 12 50.41 18.50 20.07
C VAL A 12 49.03 18.10 19.50
N ALA A 13 48.94 18.04 18.18
CA ALA A 13 47.76 17.57 17.46
C ALA A 13 47.47 16.09 17.76
N VAL A 14 46.27 15.78 18.25
CA VAL A 14 45.71 14.43 18.29
C VAL A 14 44.61 14.36 17.23
N GLY A 15 44.84 13.53 16.22
CA GLY A 15 43.93 13.29 15.12
C GLY A 15 42.59 12.75 15.60
N GLY A 16 41.52 13.49 15.32
CA GLY A 16 40.15 13.01 15.41
C GLY A 16 39.72 12.48 14.06
N SER A 17 39.52 11.16 13.98
CA SER A 17 38.89 10.48 12.84
C SER A 17 37.56 11.15 12.50
N THR A 18 37.46 11.73 11.30
CA THR A 18 36.19 12.27 10.80
C THR A 18 35.31 11.11 10.33
N LEU A 19 34.47 10.61 11.23
CA LEU A 19 33.38 9.70 10.87
C LEU A 19 32.49 10.43 9.86
N ALA A 20 32.55 10.02 8.60
CA ALA A 20 31.62 10.44 7.56
C ALA A 20 30.20 10.03 8.01
N ALA A 21 29.43 11.00 8.49
CA ALA A 21 28.04 10.79 8.84
C ALA A 21 27.27 10.39 7.57
N SER A 22 26.93 9.11 7.46
CA SER A 22 26.00 8.62 6.45
C SER A 22 24.68 9.35 6.63
N ARG A 23 24.33 10.23 5.67
CA ARG A 23 23.03 10.90 5.66
C ARG A 23 21.99 9.85 5.28
N VAL A 24 21.34 9.27 6.29
CA VAL A 24 20.15 8.45 6.07
C VAL A 24 19.08 9.37 5.47
N PRO A 25 18.54 9.09 4.28
CA PRO A 25 17.41 9.85 3.76
C PRO A 25 16.24 9.64 4.72
N VAL A 26 15.78 10.73 5.34
CA VAL A 26 14.53 10.74 6.11
C VAL A 26 13.39 10.44 5.15
N ALA A 27 12.66 9.35 5.41
CA ALA A 27 11.48 9.01 4.63
C ALA A 27 10.44 10.12 4.74
N PRO A 28 9.70 10.43 3.68
CA PRO A 28 8.59 11.36 3.74
C PRO A 28 7.56 10.91 4.79
N ASP A 29 7.15 11.83 5.66
CA ASP A 29 6.09 11.61 6.63
C ASP A 29 4.73 11.73 5.93
N PHE A 30 4.03 10.60 5.82
CA PHE A 30 2.70 10.53 5.22
C PHE A 30 1.56 10.64 6.25
N SER A 31 1.88 10.86 7.53
CA SER A 31 0.89 10.90 8.61
C SER A 31 -0.04 12.11 8.50
N ALA A 32 0.40 13.17 7.82
CA ALA A 32 -0.40 14.36 7.55
C ALA A 32 -1.29 14.25 6.30
N LEU A 33 -1.21 13.15 5.54
CA LEU A 33 -2.07 12.98 4.37
C LEU A 33 -3.52 12.81 4.83
N PRO A 34 -4.47 13.55 4.23
CA PRO A 34 -5.88 13.33 4.52
C PRO A 34 -6.23 11.89 4.16
N VAL A 35 -6.71 11.12 5.14
CA VAL A 35 -7.26 9.81 4.86
C VAL A 35 -8.52 10.02 4.04
N ALA A 36 -8.50 9.64 2.77
CA ALA A 36 -9.72 9.64 1.98
C ALA A 36 -10.66 8.64 2.65
N ALA A 37 -11.84 9.11 3.07
CA ALA A 37 -12.88 8.23 3.57
C ALA A 37 -13.21 7.23 2.47
N GLN A 38 -12.96 5.95 2.71
CA GLN A 38 -13.38 4.90 1.78
C GLN A 38 -14.90 4.96 1.70
N SER A 39 -15.44 5.29 0.52
CA SER A 39 -16.89 5.30 0.32
C SER A 39 -17.47 3.96 0.75
N PRO A 40 -18.66 3.93 1.38
CA PRO A 40 -19.28 2.68 1.81
C PRO A 40 -19.32 1.72 0.62
N SER A 41 -18.90 0.47 0.87
CA SER A 41 -18.80 -0.55 -0.18
C SER A 41 -20.18 -0.82 -0.77
N SER A 42 -20.46 -0.11 -1.86
CA SER A 42 -21.65 -0.32 -2.68
C SER A 42 -21.53 -1.70 -3.33
N ALA A 43 -22.66 -2.40 -3.42
CA ALA A 43 -22.70 -3.71 -4.06
C ALA A 43 -22.20 -3.61 -5.51
N VAL A 44 -21.40 -4.57 -5.94
CA VAL A 44 -20.91 -4.67 -7.31
C VAL A 44 -21.14 -6.08 -7.86
N ALA A 45 -21.62 -6.16 -9.10
CA ALA A 45 -21.76 -7.38 -9.86
C ALA A 45 -20.78 -7.37 -11.03
N LEU A 46 -19.83 -8.30 -11.03
CA LEU A 46 -18.93 -8.56 -12.14
C LEU A 46 -19.56 -9.67 -12.99
N THR A 47 -20.03 -9.38 -14.19
CA THR A 47 -20.77 -10.32 -15.05
C THR A 47 -19.92 -10.77 -16.23
N HIS A 48 -20.12 -12.00 -16.71
CA HIS A 48 -19.39 -12.58 -17.85
C HIS A 48 -17.86 -12.51 -17.70
N VAL A 49 -17.36 -12.83 -16.51
CA VAL A 49 -15.92 -12.84 -16.21
C VAL A 49 -15.37 -14.25 -16.10
N ASN A 50 -14.13 -14.44 -16.54
CA ASN A 50 -13.38 -15.65 -16.20
C ASN A 50 -12.73 -15.43 -14.82
N VAL A 51 -12.94 -16.34 -13.88
CA VAL A 51 -12.37 -16.27 -12.53
C VAL A 51 -11.24 -17.27 -12.41
N VAL A 52 -10.11 -16.81 -11.89
CA VAL A 52 -8.94 -17.64 -11.58
C VAL A 52 -8.82 -17.78 -10.06
N PRO A 53 -9.34 -18.87 -9.46
CA PRO A 53 -9.29 -19.06 -8.02
C PRO A 53 -7.90 -19.52 -7.60
N MET A 54 -7.38 -18.94 -6.52
CA MET A 54 -6.06 -19.25 -5.98
C MET A 54 -5.84 -20.75 -5.66
N GLY A 55 -6.87 -21.44 -5.17
CA GLY A 55 -6.71 -22.79 -4.59
C GLY A 55 -7.01 -23.99 -5.51
N SER A 56 -7.53 -23.79 -6.73
CA SER A 56 -8.03 -24.91 -7.55
C SER A 56 -7.27 -25.18 -8.85
N GLY A 57 -6.34 -24.30 -9.23
CA GLY A 57 -5.55 -24.43 -10.46
C GLY A 57 -6.35 -24.42 -11.76
N ARG A 58 -7.66 -24.17 -11.72
CA ARG A 58 -8.55 -24.16 -12.89
C ARG A 58 -9.22 -22.80 -13.06
N VAL A 59 -9.48 -22.42 -14.31
CA VAL A 59 -10.24 -21.21 -14.64
C VAL A 59 -11.74 -21.53 -14.65
N LEU A 60 -12.53 -20.74 -13.92
CA LEU A 60 -13.99 -20.77 -14.00
C LEU A 60 -14.40 -19.81 -15.11
N ARG A 61 -14.98 -20.34 -16.19
CA ARG A 61 -15.36 -19.50 -17.33
C ARG A 61 -16.76 -18.94 -17.19
N ASP A 62 -16.97 -17.75 -17.73
CA ASP A 62 -18.27 -17.07 -17.84
C ASP A 62 -19.08 -17.10 -16.53
N GLN A 63 -18.53 -16.44 -15.52
CA GLN A 63 -19.11 -16.35 -14.19
C GLN A 63 -19.66 -14.96 -13.93
N THR A 64 -20.62 -14.90 -13.00
CA THR A 64 -21.01 -13.67 -12.31
C THR A 64 -20.54 -13.72 -10.87
N VAL A 65 -19.85 -12.66 -10.42
CA VAL A 65 -19.38 -12.46 -9.05
C VAL A 65 -20.15 -11.29 -8.44
N LEU A 66 -20.95 -11.58 -7.40
CA LEU A 66 -21.64 -10.55 -6.62
C LEU A 66 -20.85 -10.27 -5.34
N VAL A 67 -20.47 -9.02 -5.15
CA VAL A 67 -19.77 -8.54 -3.95
C VAL A 67 -20.65 -7.52 -3.25
N GLU A 68 -20.89 -7.72 -1.97
CA GLU A 68 -21.63 -6.78 -1.11
C GLU A 68 -20.81 -6.56 0.15
N GLN A 69 -20.72 -5.31 0.62
CA GLN A 69 -20.01 -4.96 1.85
C GLN A 69 -18.56 -5.51 1.85
N GLY A 70 -17.89 -5.44 0.70
CA GLY A 70 -16.52 -5.94 0.51
C GLY A 70 -16.36 -7.45 0.56
N ARG A 71 -17.45 -8.24 0.55
CA ARG A 71 -17.40 -9.70 0.62
C ARG A 71 -18.09 -10.34 -0.57
N LEU A 72 -17.51 -11.44 -1.07
CA LEU A 72 -18.15 -12.28 -2.06
C LEU A 72 -19.44 -12.87 -1.47
N ARG A 73 -20.56 -12.63 -2.16
CA ARG A 73 -21.90 -13.16 -1.81
C ARG A 73 -22.28 -14.30 -2.72
N ARG A 74 -21.97 -14.19 -4.01
CA ARG A 74 -22.24 -15.22 -5.02
C ARG A 74 -21.13 -15.30 -6.05
N LEU A 75 -20.86 -16.52 -6.50
CA LEU A 75 -19.99 -16.89 -7.61
C LEU A 75 -20.66 -18.08 -8.31
N ARG A 76 -21.22 -17.86 -9.50
CA ARG A 76 -21.93 -18.87 -10.31
C ARG A 76 -21.80 -18.53 -11.79
N SER A 77 -22.22 -19.44 -12.68
CA SER A 77 -22.35 -19.16 -14.11
C SER A 77 -23.14 -17.88 -14.36
N ALA A 78 -22.75 -17.10 -15.36
CA ALA A 78 -23.36 -15.82 -15.66
C ALA A 78 -24.86 -15.93 -15.97
N ASP A 79 -25.28 -17.02 -16.60
CA ASP A 79 -26.68 -17.28 -16.97
C ASP A 79 -27.57 -17.68 -15.78
N GLU A 80 -26.97 -18.08 -14.65
CA GLU A 80 -27.70 -18.50 -13.45
C GLU A 80 -27.96 -17.35 -12.46
N VAL A 81 -27.28 -16.21 -12.63
CA VAL A 81 -27.30 -15.13 -11.63
C VAL A 81 -28.17 -13.97 -12.08
N GLN A 82 -29.28 -13.77 -11.36
CA GLN A 82 -29.99 -12.50 -11.40
C GLN A 82 -29.26 -11.45 -10.57
N VAL A 83 -28.83 -10.39 -11.25
CA VAL A 83 -28.20 -9.22 -10.63
C VAL A 83 -29.28 -8.37 -9.97
N PRO A 84 -29.17 -8.08 -8.65
CA PRO A 84 -30.12 -7.22 -7.96
C PRO A 84 -30.14 -5.80 -8.54
N ALA A 85 -31.30 -5.14 -8.51
CA ALA A 85 -31.41 -3.74 -8.93
C ALA A 85 -30.58 -2.82 -8.02
N GLY A 86 -30.03 -1.74 -8.58
CA GLY A 86 -29.23 -0.75 -7.85
C GLY A 86 -27.78 -1.17 -7.57
N VAL A 87 -27.34 -2.32 -8.07
CA VAL A 87 -25.96 -2.80 -7.98
C VAL A 87 -25.14 -2.27 -9.15
N THR A 88 -23.93 -1.77 -8.87
CA THR A 88 -22.99 -1.37 -9.93
C THR A 88 -22.61 -2.61 -10.73
N THR A 89 -22.88 -2.61 -12.02
CA THR A 89 -22.57 -3.76 -12.89
C THR A 89 -21.34 -3.46 -13.74
N VAL A 90 -20.38 -4.38 -13.70
CA VAL A 90 -19.20 -4.38 -14.58
C VAL A 90 -19.29 -5.62 -15.47
N ARG A 91 -19.20 -5.43 -16.77
CA ARG A 91 -19.24 -6.53 -17.75
C ARG A 91 -17.83 -6.90 -18.18
N GLY A 92 -17.49 -8.19 -18.10
CA GLY A 92 -16.26 -8.74 -18.65
C GLY A 92 -16.30 -8.82 -20.18
N MET A 93 -15.12 -8.76 -20.80
CA MET A 93 -14.98 -9.07 -22.21
C MET A 93 -14.66 -10.56 -22.34
N LEU A 94 -15.56 -11.33 -22.94
CA LEU A 94 -15.32 -12.74 -23.23
C LEU A 94 -14.38 -12.82 -24.44
N GLY A 95 -13.28 -13.57 -24.29
CA GLY A 95 -12.29 -13.85 -25.33
C GLY A 95 -11.81 -15.28 -25.26
#